data_AF-A0AAP2XQ53-F1
#
_entry.id   AF-A0AAP2XQ53-F1
#
_cell.length_a   1.000
_cell.length_b   1.000
_cell.length_c   1.000
_cell.angle_alpha   90.00
_cell.angle_beta   90.00
_cell.angle_gamma   90.00
#
_symmetry.space_group_name_H-M   'P 1'
#
loop_
_entity.id
_entity.type
_entity.pdbx_description
1 polymer ?
#
loop_
_entity_poly.entity_id
_entity_poly.type
_entity_poly.pdbx_seq_one_letter_code
_entity_poly.pdbx_strand_id
1 'polypeptide(L)' 'MSNEWWKKEVAYQIYPKSFKDSNGDVIGDLRGIIEKLDYLEDLGVTLLWLCPI' A
#
# COMPACT_ATOMS: atom_id res chain seq x y z
N MET A 1 -25.06 17.04 3.99
CA MET A 1 -24.18 15.87 4.22
C MET A 1 -22.76 16.37 4.27
N SER A 2 -22.01 16.01 5.32
CA SER A 2 -20.59 16.34 5.47
C SER A 2 -19.77 15.78 4.31
N ASN A 3 -18.93 16.61 3.67
CA ASN A 3 -17.94 16.20 2.67
C ASN A 3 -16.77 15.50 3.39
N GLU A 4 -16.99 14.27 3.82
CA GLU A 4 -15.93 13.43 4.36
C GLU A 4 -15.10 12.85 3.22
N TRP A 5 -13.82 13.24 3.15
CA TRP A 5 -12.90 12.86 2.07
C TRP A 5 -12.85 11.33 1.89
N TRP A 6 -12.74 10.58 2.99
CA TRP A 6 -12.59 9.12 3.03
C TRP A 6 -13.74 8.35 2.38
N LYS A 7 -14.94 8.93 2.25
CA LYS A 7 -16.10 8.26 1.66
C LYS A 7 -15.97 8.00 0.15
N LYS A 8 -15.04 8.67 -0.51
CA LYS A 8 -14.80 8.56 -1.96
C LYS A 8 -13.48 7.86 -2.30
N GLU A 9 -12.70 7.51 -1.29
CA GLU A 9 -11.36 6.96 -1.47
C GLU A 9 -11.40 5.46 -1.76
N VAL A 10 -10.40 4.99 -2.51
CA VAL A 10 -10.19 3.57 -2.79
C VAL A 10 -9.05 3.07 -1.90
N ALA A 11 -9.39 2.20 -0.96
CA ALA A 11 -8.42 1.62 -0.03
C ALA A 11 -7.78 0.34 -0.60
N TYR A 12 -6.47 0.20 -0.45
CA TYR A 12 -5.72 -1.02 -0.76
C TYR A 12 -5.00 -1.52 0.49
N GLN A 13 -5.34 -2.73 0.92
CA GLN A 13 -4.73 -3.35 2.08
C GLN A 13 -3.46 -4.10 1.68
N ILE A 14 -2.34 -3.80 2.35
CA ILE A 14 -1.06 -4.45 2.11
C ILE A 14 -0.68 -5.27 3.34
N TYR A 15 -0.33 -6.53 3.11
CA TYR A 15 0.37 -7.37 4.09
C TYR A 15 1.88 -7.29 3.83
N PRO A 16 2.67 -6.51 4.60
CA PRO A 16 4.04 -6.12 4.22
C PRO A 16 4.93 -7.31 3.92
N LYS A 17 4.92 -8.32 4.81
CA LYS A 17 5.77 -9.51 4.73
C LYS A 17 5.59 -10.35 3.47
N SER A 18 4.50 -10.17 2.73
CA SER A 18 4.23 -10.93 1.50
C SER A 18 4.05 -10.04 0.27
N PHE A 19 4.29 -8.73 0.39
CA PHE A 19 4.05 -7.80 -0.70
C PHE A 19 5.25 -7.73 -1.67
N LYS A 20 6.40 -7.25 -1.19
CA LYS A 20 7.60 -7.09 -2.00
C LYS A 20 8.84 -7.05 -1.12
N ASP A 21 9.74 -8.00 -1.37
CA ASP A 21 11.10 -8.03 -0.81
C ASP A 21 12.04 -7.16 -1.66
N SER A 22 12.82 -6.30 -1.00
CA SER A 22 13.82 -5.41 -1.61
C SER A 22 15.28 -5.78 -1.28
N ASN A 23 15.50 -6.67 -0.30
CA ASN A 23 16.83 -6.96 0.23
C ASN A 23 17.28 -8.42 0.03
N GLY A 24 16.39 -9.30 -0.42
CA GLY A 24 16.66 -10.71 -0.71
C GLY A 24 16.50 -11.67 0.48
N ASP A 25 15.88 -11.24 1.58
CA ASP A 25 15.61 -12.08 2.76
C ASP A 25 14.30 -12.88 2.67
N VAL A 26 13.58 -12.79 1.53
CA VAL A 26 12.32 -13.49 1.22
C VAL A 26 11.13 -12.97 2.04
N ILE A 27 11.31 -11.89 2.81
CA ILE A 27 10.25 -11.22 3.56
C ILE A 27 10.03 -9.85 2.96
N GLY A 28 8.77 -9.53 2.66
CA GLY A 28 8.44 -8.21 2.14
C GLY A 28 8.69 -7.10 3.18
N ASP A 29 9.16 -5.96 2.70
CA ASP A 29 9.65 -4.86 3.52
C ASP A 29 9.10 -3.50 3.06
N LEU A 30 9.32 -2.46 3.87
CA LEU A 30 8.84 -1.12 3.56
C LEU A 30 9.47 -0.52 2.30
N ARG A 31 10.72 -0.87 1.97
CA ARG A 31 11.38 -0.38 0.76
C ARG A 31 10.73 -1.00 -0.48
N GLY A 32 10.36 -2.27 -0.42
CA GLY A 32 9.59 -2.94 -1.46
C GLY A 32 8.20 -2.34 -1.65
N ILE A 33 7.56 -1.84 -0.58
CA ILE A 33 6.31 -1.06 -0.70
C ILE A 33 6.57 0.26 -1.44
N ILE A 34 7.63 0.98 -1.07
CA ILE A 34 8.01 2.25 -1.69
C ILE A 34 8.27 2.07 -3.21
N GLU A 35 8.96 1.00 -3.61
CA GLU A 35 9.22 0.64 -5.01
C GLU A 35 7.95 0.38 -5.85
N LYS A 36 6.79 0.20 -5.20
CA LYS A 36 5.52 -0.07 -5.85
C LYS A 36 4.50 1.07 -5.71
N LEU A 37 4.90 2.22 -5.18
CA LEU A 37 4.01 3.37 -5.08
C LEU A 37 3.52 3.83 -6.46
N ASP A 38 4.38 3.89 -7.48
CA ASP A 38 3.98 4.24 -8.84
C ASP A 38 2.91 3.27 -9.39
N TYR A 39 3.05 1.97 -9.10
CA TYR A 39 2.03 0.97 -9.48
C TYR A 39 0.69 1.19 -8.75
N LEU A 40 0.73 1.55 -7.47
CA LEU A 40 -0.46 1.78 -6.67
C LEU A 40 -1.17 3.08 -7.09
N GLU A 41 -0.39 4.09 -7.51
CA GLU A 41 -0.90 5.33 -8.11
C GLU A 41 -1.56 5.05 -9.46
N ASP A 42 -0.90 4.30 -10.36
CA ASP A 42 -1.44 3.90 -11.66
C ASP A 42 -2.74 3.08 -11.52
N LEU A 43 -2.84 2.28 -10.45
CA LEU A 43 -4.06 1.53 -10.12
C LEU A 43 -5.21 2.44 -9.66
N GLY A 44 -4.93 3.68 -9.27
CA GLY A 44 -5.92 4.65 -8.78
C GLY A 44 -6.27 4.49 -7.30
N VAL A 45 -5.41 3.84 -6.52
CA VAL A 45 -5.59 3.71 -5.07
C VAL A 45 -5.24 5.03 -4.40
N THR A 46 -6.05 5.44 -3.43
CA THR A 46 -5.86 6.72 -2.75
C THR A 46 -5.60 6.57 -1.25
N LEU A 47 -5.78 5.37 -0.70
CA LEU A 47 -5.47 5.05 0.69
C LEU A 47 -4.80 3.68 0.80
N LEU A 48 -3.66 3.61 1.50
CA LEU A 48 -2.99 2.35 1.82
C LEU A 48 -3.27 1.96 3.27
N TRP A 49 -3.79 0.76 3.47
CA TRP A 49 -3.96 0.16 4.80
C TRP A 49 -2.91 -0.92 5.02
N LEU A 50 -1.95 -0.64 5.90
CA LEU A 50 -0.90 -1.61 6.22
C LEU A 50 -1.34 -2.52 7.37
N CYS A 51 -1.20 -3.83 7.19
CA CYS A 51 -1.21 -4.77 8.31
C CYS A 51 -0.04 -4.47 9.27
N PRO A 52 -0.10 -4.93 10.54
CA PRO A 52 0.96 -4.70 11.52
C PRO A 52 2.35 -5.06 10.99
N ILE A 53 3.33 -4.22 11.34
CA ILE A 53 4.70 -4.22 10.81
C ILE A 53 5.67 -4.62 11.92
#